data_AF-A0A956KQR1-F1
#
_entry.id   AF-A0A956KQR1-F1
#
_cell.length_a   1.000
_cell.length_b   1.000
_cell.length_c   1.000
_cell.angle_alpha   90.00
_cell.angle_beta   90.00
_cell.angle_gamma   90.00
#
_symmetry.space_group_name_H-M   'P 1'
#
loop_
_entity.id
_entity.type
_entity.pdbx_description
1 polymer ?
#
loop_
_entity_poly.entity_id
_entity_poly.type
_entity_poly.pdbx_seq_one_letter_code
_entity_poly.pdbx_strand_id
1 'polypeptide(L)'
;MIAPDVTAHVDQLRDTLDKGKQAWVSGPGGSGRGTIIRQLVHEIPGIVVVDLPALGEADAGAVLPMLLLSALPTSERQSLARAPLRQLVDAVRSHDLTVIVRVPHSWAAPRAEPHHQRVRTDLAQLSSLRRLLWIVDSSLDPSVVAVEPDCKIVLGSHRVALGEFSEAIDWRGYGDAAGALVRALPQNVLASPVFWRLCVGAIGLGVPAEELASIAGTPSAIRSANTILIRRIQDSPTIATAVIRFLQARRPVPLPLSAQVAPLPEEHETLLTQCLGYGDPIHVSSLLRSWLERALGGMLDPLELQPVHMKLAQHYRTMDGAADPRQVSAWRPMSAWLEKLHHLAHAGPQGAPEWERQNIPRRECYWDRARHLSRVRAYTEAAAVYARCLEKFPDDDYAQHYHAYNLDKSNSESTDNVIDHYAKAVASAPENPWW
;
A
#
# COMPACT_ATOMS: atom_id res chain seq x y z
N MET A 1 14.64 -9.72 14.78
CA MET A 1 14.14 -10.08 13.42
C MET A 1 15.26 -10.84 12.73
N ILE A 2 15.06 -12.12 12.41
CA ILE A 2 16.00 -12.83 11.52
C ILE A 2 15.76 -12.29 10.12
N ALA A 3 16.74 -11.56 9.59
CA ALA A 3 16.71 -10.99 8.26
C ALA A 3 17.72 -11.71 7.37
N PRO A 4 17.43 -11.90 6.07
CA PRO A 4 18.42 -12.42 5.14
C PRO A 4 19.60 -11.45 5.04
N ASP A 5 20.81 -11.99 4.94
CA ASP A 5 21.98 -11.22 4.53
C ASP A 5 21.81 -10.83 3.05
N VAL A 6 21.75 -9.53 2.80
CA VAL A 6 21.59 -8.93 1.48
C VAL A 6 22.76 -8.02 1.11
N THR A 7 23.85 -8.06 1.89
CA THR A 7 24.97 -7.11 1.78
C THR A 7 25.58 -7.10 0.38
N ALA A 8 25.89 -8.28 -0.18
CA ALA A 8 26.43 -8.40 -1.54
C ALA A 8 25.48 -7.86 -2.61
N HIS A 9 24.16 -8.02 -2.43
CA HIS A 9 23.17 -7.45 -3.34
C HIS A 9 23.10 -5.92 -3.21
N VAL A 10 23.21 -5.38 -1.99
CA VAL A 10 23.24 -3.93 -1.76
C VAL A 10 24.48 -3.29 -2.38
N ASP A 11 25.66 -3.90 -2.21
CA ASP A 11 26.89 -3.43 -2.86
C ASP A 11 26.75 -3.42 -4.39
N GLN A 12 26.23 -4.50 -4.98
CA GLN A 12 25.98 -4.58 -6.42
C GLN A 12 24.99 -3.52 -6.91
N LEU A 13 23.93 -3.26 -6.15
CA LEU A 13 22.92 -2.25 -6.49
C LEU A 13 23.48 -0.84 -6.38
N ARG A 14 24.26 -0.55 -5.33
CA ARG A 14 24.95 0.74 -5.18
C ARG A 14 25.87 1.00 -6.37
N ASP A 15 26.74 0.04 -6.71
CA ASP A 15 27.64 0.13 -7.85
C ASP A 15 26.89 0.33 -9.18
N THR A 16 25.70 -0.26 -9.32
CA THR A 16 24.84 -0.08 -10.50
C THR A 16 24.27 1.34 -10.54
N LEU A 17 23.70 1.81 -9.43
CA LEU A 17 23.07 3.13 -9.32
C LEU A 17 24.10 4.27 -9.45
N ASP A 18 25.32 4.08 -8.94
CA ASP A 18 26.40 5.07 -9.07
C ASP A 18 26.94 5.20 -10.49
N LYS A 19 26.77 4.15 -11.31
CA LYS A 19 27.04 4.19 -12.76
C LYS A 19 25.90 4.83 -13.55
N GLY A 20 24.87 5.36 -12.90
CA GLY A 20 23.70 5.94 -13.55
C GLY A 20 22.88 4.90 -14.31
N LYS A 21 22.80 3.68 -13.78
CA LYS A 21 22.08 2.55 -14.40
C LYS A 21 20.85 2.16 -13.61
N GLN A 22 19.92 1.52 -14.31
CA GLN A 22 18.69 1.02 -13.72
C GLN A 22 18.86 -0.40 -13.19
N ALA A 23 18.16 -0.70 -12.10
CA ALA A 23 18.17 -2.01 -11.49
C ALA A 23 16.76 -2.51 -11.20
N TRP A 24 16.62 -3.84 -11.23
CA TRP A 24 15.39 -4.56 -10.93
C TRP A 24 15.64 -5.66 -9.93
N VAL A 25 14.94 -5.60 -8.80
CA VAL A 25 14.98 -6.61 -7.76
C VAL A 25 13.60 -7.23 -7.62
N SER A 26 13.54 -8.53 -7.84
CA SER A 26 12.34 -9.35 -7.64
C SER A 26 12.58 -10.44 -6.62
N GLY A 27 11.54 -10.89 -5.95
CA GLY A 27 11.64 -12.03 -5.04
C GLY A 27 10.32 -12.31 -4.33
N PRO A 28 10.16 -13.51 -3.74
CA PRO A 28 8.96 -13.88 -3.00
C PRO A 28 8.81 -13.05 -1.70
N GLY A 29 7.69 -13.23 -0.99
CA GLY A 29 7.50 -12.66 0.34
C GLY A 29 8.61 -13.13 1.31
N GLY A 30 9.20 -12.21 2.07
CA GLY A 30 10.26 -12.52 3.04
C GLY A 30 11.68 -12.63 2.47
N SER A 31 11.88 -12.40 1.17
CA SER A 31 13.18 -12.51 0.47
C SER A 31 14.23 -11.42 0.82
N GLY A 32 13.92 -10.46 1.68
CA GLY A 32 14.86 -9.39 2.05
C GLY A 32 14.71 -8.09 1.27
N ARG A 33 13.74 -7.98 0.36
CA ARG A 33 13.44 -6.74 -0.40
C ARG A 33 13.35 -5.48 0.47
N GLY A 34 12.66 -5.56 1.60
CA GLY A 34 12.57 -4.44 2.55
C GLY A 34 13.89 -4.12 3.26
N THR A 35 14.74 -5.12 3.49
CA THR A 35 16.09 -4.93 4.06
C THR A 35 17.00 -4.20 3.09
N ILE A 36 16.94 -4.54 1.79
CA ILE A 36 17.67 -3.83 0.72
C ILE A 36 17.30 -2.35 0.70
N ILE A 37 16.00 -2.01 0.69
CA ILE A 37 15.55 -0.60 0.70
C ILE A 37 16.10 0.12 1.93
N ARG A 38 16.02 -0.47 3.13
CA ARG A 38 16.50 0.16 4.36
C ARG A 38 18.01 0.42 4.34
N GLN A 39 18.80 -0.55 3.88
CA GLN A 39 20.25 -0.39 3.78
C GLN A 39 20.62 0.68 2.73
N LEU A 40 20.02 0.64 1.54
CA LEU A 40 20.25 1.66 0.50
C LEU A 40 19.86 3.07 0.96
N VAL A 41 18.72 3.24 1.63
CA VAL A 41 18.29 4.55 2.17
C VAL A 41 19.26 5.07 3.23
N HIS A 42 19.94 4.18 3.95
CA HIS A 42 20.96 4.56 4.94
C HIS A 42 22.29 4.94 4.27
N GLU A 43 22.68 4.21 3.23
CA GLU A 43 23.99 4.35 2.57
C GLU A 43 24.04 5.42 1.48
N ILE A 44 22.93 5.70 0.79
CA ILE A 44 22.88 6.62 -0.35
C ILE A 44 22.05 7.86 0.04
N PRO A 45 22.70 9.03 0.24
CA PRO A 45 22.02 10.28 0.51
C PRO A 45 21.09 10.68 -0.64
N GLY A 46 19.97 11.32 -0.32
CA GLY A 46 19.07 11.89 -1.32
C GLY A 46 18.18 10.88 -2.05
N ILE A 47 18.11 9.61 -1.61
CA ILE A 47 17.16 8.65 -2.14
C ILE A 47 15.72 9.10 -1.93
N VAL A 48 14.92 8.93 -2.99
CA VAL A 48 13.46 9.04 -2.97
C VAL A 48 12.88 7.64 -2.99
N VAL A 49 12.14 7.26 -1.94
CA VAL A 49 11.40 5.99 -1.94
C VAL A 49 9.95 6.25 -2.32
N VAL A 50 9.52 5.62 -3.39
CA VAL A 50 8.14 5.59 -3.88
C VAL A 50 7.55 4.23 -3.57
N ASP A 51 6.93 4.11 -2.40
CA ASP A 51 6.16 2.92 -2.06
C ASP A 51 4.73 3.06 -2.59
N LEU A 52 4.40 2.39 -3.70
CA LEU A 52 3.07 2.47 -4.30
C LEU A 52 2.03 1.73 -3.44
N PRO A 53 0.79 2.26 -3.31
CA PRO A 53 -0.32 1.53 -2.70
C PRO A 53 -0.82 0.43 -3.64
N ALA A 54 -1.87 -0.29 -3.25
CA ALA A 54 -2.49 -1.25 -4.14
C ALA A 54 -3.10 -0.56 -5.37
N LEU A 55 -3.00 -1.20 -6.54
CA LEU A 55 -3.45 -0.60 -7.81
C LEU A 55 -4.95 -0.20 -7.79
N GLY A 56 -5.77 -0.93 -7.04
CA GLY A 56 -7.22 -0.64 -6.93
C GLY A 56 -7.58 0.53 -6.00
N GLU A 57 -6.60 1.12 -5.31
CA GLU A 57 -6.82 2.34 -4.52
C GLU A 57 -7.02 3.54 -5.46
N ALA A 58 -8.06 4.33 -5.20
CA ALA A 58 -8.42 5.45 -6.08
C ALA A 58 -7.36 6.57 -6.10
N ASP A 59 -6.55 6.70 -5.05
CA ASP A 59 -5.45 7.67 -4.95
C ASP A 59 -4.11 7.13 -5.47
N ALA A 60 -4.04 5.90 -5.99
CA ALA A 60 -2.77 5.28 -6.37
C ALA A 60 -1.96 6.09 -7.38
N GLY A 61 -2.64 6.74 -8.34
CA GLY A 61 -2.02 7.61 -9.34
C GLY A 61 -1.43 8.91 -8.77
N ALA A 62 -1.86 9.35 -7.59
CA ALA A 62 -1.30 10.55 -6.94
C ALA A 62 0.06 10.31 -6.29
N VAL A 63 0.33 9.08 -5.83
CA VAL A 63 1.47 8.80 -4.94
C VAL A 63 2.82 9.04 -5.62
N LEU A 64 2.99 8.53 -6.84
CA LEU A 64 4.23 8.70 -7.61
C LEU A 64 4.60 10.18 -7.84
N PRO A 65 3.76 11.00 -8.49
CA PRO A 65 4.12 12.39 -8.76
C PRO A 65 4.36 13.18 -7.48
N MET A 66 3.62 12.91 -6.39
CA MET A 66 3.78 13.63 -5.14
C MET A 66 5.08 13.28 -4.40
N LEU A 67 5.48 12.00 -4.40
CA LEU A 67 6.75 11.59 -3.79
C LEU A 67 7.95 12.08 -4.61
N LEU A 68 7.87 12.09 -5.94
CA LEU A 68 8.89 12.74 -6.78
C LEU A 68 8.98 14.25 -6.52
N LEU A 69 7.84 14.94 -6.43
CA LEU A 69 7.78 16.37 -6.10
C LEU A 69 8.51 16.67 -4.78
N SER A 70 8.33 15.84 -3.75
CA SER A 70 8.92 16.07 -2.42
C SER A 70 10.46 16.13 -2.40
N ALA A 71 11.10 15.58 -3.43
CA ALA A 71 12.55 15.53 -3.57
C ALA A 71 13.14 16.74 -4.29
N LEU A 72 12.31 17.54 -4.96
CA LEU A 72 12.74 18.73 -5.70
C LEU A 72 12.92 19.95 -4.79
N PRO A 73 13.71 20.95 -5.20
CA PRO A 73 13.83 22.24 -4.51
C PRO A 73 12.47 22.95 -4.34
N THR A 74 12.35 23.81 -3.33
CA THR A 74 11.08 24.49 -3.00
C THR A 74 10.48 25.28 -4.17
N SER A 75 11.30 25.98 -4.97
CA SER A 75 10.84 26.73 -6.15
C SER A 75 10.18 25.83 -7.19
N GLU A 76 10.80 24.69 -7.49
CA GLU A 76 10.27 23.68 -8.40
C GLU A 76 9.04 22.98 -7.83
N ARG A 77 9.01 22.72 -6.52
CA ARG A 77 7.80 22.18 -5.88
C ARG A 77 6.59 23.09 -6.06
N GLN A 78 6.80 24.40 -5.99
CA GLN A 78 5.73 25.37 -6.17
C GLN A 78 5.22 25.39 -7.62
N SER A 79 6.11 25.32 -8.62
CA SER A 79 5.74 25.37 -10.03
C SER A 79 5.22 24.04 -10.57
N LEU A 80 5.73 22.90 -10.09
CA LEU A 80 5.46 21.57 -10.65
C LEU A 80 4.40 20.77 -9.89
N ALA A 81 3.81 21.31 -8.82
CA ALA A 81 2.83 20.58 -7.99
C ALA A 81 1.68 19.98 -8.80
N ARG A 82 1.22 20.68 -9.84
CA ARG A 82 0.15 20.26 -10.76
C ARG A 82 0.67 19.87 -12.15
N ALA A 83 1.98 19.85 -12.35
CA ALA A 83 2.55 19.54 -13.65
C ALA A 83 2.28 18.07 -14.03
N PRO A 84 2.21 17.76 -15.34
CA PRO A 84 2.22 16.39 -15.83
C PRO A 84 3.45 15.63 -15.30
N LEU A 85 3.30 14.32 -15.10
CA LEU A 85 4.37 13.48 -14.54
C LEU A 85 5.68 13.59 -15.33
N ARG A 86 5.62 13.67 -16.67
CA ARG A 86 6.80 13.84 -17.53
C ARG A 86 7.69 15.02 -17.10
N GLN A 87 7.09 16.16 -16.76
CA GLN A 87 7.85 17.33 -16.33
C GLN A 87 8.51 17.11 -14.96
N LEU A 88 7.83 16.40 -14.05
CA LEU A 88 8.42 16.01 -12.77
C LEU A 88 9.59 15.04 -12.97
N VAL A 89 9.44 14.05 -13.85
CA VAL A 89 10.51 13.10 -14.18
C VAL A 89 11.72 13.82 -14.80
N ASP A 90 11.48 14.77 -15.71
CA ASP A 90 12.54 15.60 -16.29
C ASP A 90 13.27 16.44 -15.22
N ALA A 91 12.53 17.02 -14.26
CA ALA A 91 13.11 17.74 -13.13
C ALA A 91 13.95 16.81 -12.23
N VAL A 92 13.39 15.67 -11.81
CA VAL A 92 14.10 14.65 -11.01
C VAL A 92 15.38 14.19 -11.69
N ARG A 93 15.34 13.98 -13.02
CA ARG A 93 16.51 13.63 -13.82
C ARG A 93 17.57 14.73 -13.81
N SER A 94 17.16 16.00 -13.87
CA SER A 94 18.08 17.15 -13.85
C SER A 94 18.84 17.31 -12.53
N HIS A 95 18.25 16.84 -11.43
CA HIS A 95 18.87 16.81 -10.10
C HIS A 95 19.64 15.51 -9.80
N ASP A 96 19.75 14.60 -10.78
CA ASP A 96 20.42 13.30 -10.67
C ASP A 96 20.01 12.47 -9.43
N LEU A 97 18.71 12.52 -9.11
CA LEU A 97 18.17 11.86 -7.92
C LEU A 97 18.05 10.34 -8.13
N THR A 98 18.42 9.59 -7.09
CA THR A 98 18.16 8.15 -7.01
C THR A 98 16.73 7.89 -6.56
N VAL A 99 15.98 7.14 -7.38
CA VAL A 99 14.58 6.78 -7.10
C VAL A 99 14.48 5.28 -6.90
N ILE A 100 13.88 4.87 -5.77
CA ILE A 100 13.47 3.49 -5.52
C ILE A 100 11.95 3.42 -5.65
N VAL A 101 11.45 2.57 -6.55
CA VAL A 101 10.01 2.33 -6.72
C VAL A 101 9.68 0.93 -6.22
N ARG A 102 8.86 0.85 -5.17
CA ARG A 102 8.33 -0.41 -4.68
C ARG A 102 6.93 -0.63 -5.21
N VAL A 103 6.75 -1.72 -5.97
CA VAL A 103 5.49 -2.09 -6.60
C VAL A 103 4.89 -3.29 -5.88
N PRO A 104 3.70 -3.18 -5.26
CA PRO A 104 3.08 -4.29 -4.56
C PRO A 104 2.48 -5.33 -5.52
N HIS A 105 2.24 -6.54 -4.99
CA HIS A 105 1.71 -7.70 -5.74
C HIS A 105 0.42 -7.42 -6.52
N SER A 106 -0.46 -6.55 -6.01
CA SER A 106 -1.75 -6.23 -6.62
C SER A 106 -1.64 -5.62 -8.03
N TRP A 107 -0.46 -5.12 -8.42
CA TRP A 107 -0.20 -4.56 -9.74
C TRP A 107 -0.04 -5.60 -10.84
N ALA A 108 0.17 -6.87 -10.48
CA ALA A 108 0.23 -7.98 -11.42
C ALA A 108 -1.17 -8.37 -11.98
N ALA A 109 -2.26 -7.84 -11.42
CA ALA A 109 -3.61 -8.20 -11.86
C ALA A 109 -3.90 -7.68 -13.28
N PRO A 110 -4.48 -8.51 -14.17
CA PRO A 110 -4.76 -8.13 -15.55
C PRO A 110 -6.01 -7.24 -15.72
N ARG A 111 -6.83 -7.07 -14.67
CA ARG A 111 -8.07 -6.26 -14.74
C ARG A 111 -7.71 -4.77 -14.79
N ALA A 112 -7.65 -4.23 -15.99
CA ALA A 112 -7.43 -2.81 -16.22
C ALA A 112 -8.78 -2.08 -16.19
N GLU A 113 -9.12 -1.48 -15.04
CA GLU A 113 -9.94 -0.28 -15.12
C GLU A 113 -9.14 0.76 -15.92
N PRO A 114 -9.79 1.63 -16.72
CA PRO A 114 -9.10 2.62 -17.56
C PRO A 114 -8.06 3.46 -16.80
N HIS A 115 -8.34 3.78 -15.54
CA HIS A 115 -7.41 4.50 -14.67
C HIS A 115 -6.15 3.68 -14.33
N HIS A 116 -6.24 2.34 -14.18
CA HIS A 116 -5.07 1.48 -14.00
C HIS A 116 -4.11 1.57 -15.17
N GLN A 117 -4.64 1.67 -16.41
CA GLN A 117 -3.82 1.82 -17.60
C GLN A 117 -3.09 3.17 -17.61
N ARG A 118 -3.74 4.26 -17.20
CA ARG A 118 -3.09 5.57 -17.06
C ARG A 118 -1.93 5.50 -16.07
N VAL A 119 -2.15 4.91 -14.90
CA VAL A 119 -1.11 4.79 -13.87
C VAL A 119 0.07 3.90 -14.33
N ARG A 120 -0.20 2.84 -15.11
CA ARG A 120 0.88 2.04 -15.73
C ARG A 120 1.68 2.83 -16.77
N THR A 121 1.00 3.60 -17.62
CA THR A 121 1.65 4.51 -18.58
C THR A 121 2.50 5.56 -17.87
N ASP A 122 2.05 6.04 -16.71
CA ASP A 122 2.80 6.95 -15.85
C ASP A 122 4.08 6.31 -15.31
N LEU A 123 4.03 5.05 -14.86
CA LEU A 123 5.23 4.31 -14.45
C LEU A 123 6.24 4.13 -15.58
N ALA A 124 5.78 3.90 -16.81
CA ALA A 124 6.67 3.76 -17.95
C ALA A 124 7.52 5.02 -18.21
N GLN A 125 7.05 6.21 -17.81
CA GLN A 125 7.82 7.46 -17.94
C GLN A 125 9.09 7.46 -17.08
N LEU A 126 9.10 6.68 -15.98
CA LEU A 126 10.27 6.55 -15.10
C LEU A 126 11.44 5.85 -15.80
N SER A 127 11.22 5.09 -16.87
CA SER A 127 12.28 4.46 -17.67
C SER A 127 13.31 5.44 -18.23
N SER A 128 13.03 6.74 -18.22
CA SER A 128 13.98 7.78 -18.62
C SER A 128 14.95 8.22 -17.49
N LEU A 129 14.75 7.76 -16.26
CA LEU A 129 15.63 8.02 -15.12
C LEU A 129 16.87 7.12 -15.17
N ARG A 130 18.03 7.67 -14.85
CA ARG A 130 19.31 6.93 -14.83
C ARG A 130 19.49 6.11 -13.55
N ARG A 131 19.17 6.71 -12.39
CA ARG A 131 19.37 6.10 -11.06
C ARG A 131 18.03 5.57 -10.52
N LEU A 132 17.52 4.51 -11.13
CA LEU A 132 16.21 3.94 -10.81
C LEU A 132 16.32 2.48 -10.37
N LEU A 133 15.74 2.17 -9.22
CA LEU A 133 15.64 0.81 -8.68
C LEU A 133 14.18 0.40 -8.53
N TRP A 134 13.80 -0.66 -9.22
CA TRP A 134 12.50 -1.31 -9.07
C TRP A 134 12.59 -2.43 -8.03
N ILE A 135 11.74 -2.38 -7.01
CA ILE A 135 11.57 -3.45 -6.03
C ILE A 135 10.17 -4.04 -6.17
N VAL A 136 10.09 -5.27 -6.69
CA VAL A 136 8.81 -5.85 -7.10
C VAL A 136 8.56 -7.21 -6.47
N ASP A 137 7.30 -7.66 -6.50
CA ASP A 137 6.97 -9.04 -6.19
C ASP A 137 7.37 -10.00 -7.33
N SER A 138 7.69 -11.25 -7.00
CA SER A 138 8.07 -12.28 -7.98
C SER A 138 7.02 -12.53 -9.07
N SER A 139 5.76 -12.15 -8.84
CA SER A 139 4.70 -12.28 -9.83
C SER A 139 4.66 -11.14 -10.86
N LEU A 140 5.43 -10.07 -10.67
CA LEU A 140 5.42 -8.91 -11.56
C LEU A 140 6.54 -9.03 -12.58
N ASP A 141 6.18 -8.95 -13.87
CA ASP A 141 7.13 -8.95 -14.97
C ASP A 141 7.59 -7.52 -15.31
N PRO A 142 8.88 -7.30 -15.68
CA PRO A 142 9.37 -5.98 -16.12
C PRO A 142 8.57 -5.35 -17.27
N SER A 143 7.98 -6.17 -18.15
CA SER A 143 7.13 -5.69 -19.24
C SER A 143 5.86 -4.98 -18.74
N VAL A 144 5.37 -5.29 -17.53
CA VAL A 144 4.19 -4.64 -16.94
C VAL A 144 4.42 -3.14 -16.70
N VAL A 145 5.67 -2.74 -16.50
CA VAL A 145 6.06 -1.33 -16.33
C VAL A 145 6.92 -0.82 -17.49
N ALA A 146 7.05 -1.60 -18.57
CA ALA A 146 7.82 -1.29 -19.78
C ALA A 146 9.29 -0.90 -19.48
N VAL A 147 9.97 -1.68 -18.63
CA VAL A 147 11.37 -1.44 -18.24
C VAL A 147 12.28 -2.56 -18.72
N GLU A 148 13.42 -2.18 -19.31
CA GLU A 148 14.56 -3.06 -19.59
C GLU A 148 15.72 -2.68 -18.64
N PRO A 149 15.85 -3.34 -17.47
CA PRO A 149 16.82 -2.93 -16.46
C PRO A 149 18.24 -3.37 -16.84
N ASP A 150 19.24 -2.52 -16.58
CA ASP A 150 20.66 -2.87 -16.78
C ASP A 150 21.14 -4.00 -15.85
N CYS A 151 20.55 -4.07 -14.64
CA CYS A 151 20.84 -5.09 -13.65
C CYS A 151 19.56 -5.75 -13.17
N LYS A 152 19.52 -7.09 -13.19
CA LYS A 152 18.41 -7.88 -12.65
C LYS A 152 18.90 -8.79 -11.52
N ILE A 153 18.31 -8.63 -10.35
CA ILE A 153 18.55 -9.46 -9.17
C ILE A 153 17.27 -10.20 -8.82
N VAL A 154 17.35 -11.52 -8.75
CA VAL A 154 16.26 -12.38 -8.29
C VAL A 154 16.65 -12.95 -6.93
N LEU A 155 15.98 -12.47 -5.88
CA LEU A 155 16.22 -12.91 -4.53
C LEU A 155 15.55 -14.28 -4.29
N GLY A 156 16.31 -15.19 -3.68
CA GLY A 156 15.80 -16.49 -3.26
C GLY A 156 14.80 -16.39 -2.10
N SER A 157 14.07 -17.48 -1.86
CA SER A 157 13.28 -17.64 -0.64
C SER A 157 14.21 -17.73 0.56
N HIS A 158 14.15 -16.75 1.46
CA HIS A 158 14.83 -16.85 2.75
C HIS A 158 14.16 -17.93 3.60
N ARG A 159 14.97 -18.88 4.09
CA ARG A 159 14.52 -19.97 4.95
C ARG A 159 15.31 -19.95 6.24
N VAL A 160 14.61 -20.22 7.34
CA VAL A 160 15.15 -20.24 8.70
C VAL A 160 14.72 -21.54 9.38
N ALA A 161 15.59 -22.08 10.24
CA ALA A 161 15.28 -23.23 11.06
C ALA A 161 14.19 -22.86 12.09
N LEU A 162 13.25 -23.77 12.34
CA LEU A 162 12.16 -23.54 13.29
C LEU A 162 12.67 -23.22 14.71
N GLY A 163 13.69 -23.93 15.18
CA GLY A 163 14.29 -23.70 16.51
C GLY A 163 14.84 -22.29 16.65
N GLU A 164 15.76 -21.91 15.76
CA GLU A 164 16.35 -20.57 15.70
C GLU A 164 15.27 -19.48 15.58
N PHE A 165 14.28 -19.72 14.71
CA PHE A 165 13.19 -18.76 14.49
C PHE A 165 12.31 -18.57 15.73
N SER A 166 12.00 -19.66 16.44
CA SER A 166 11.17 -19.61 17.64
C SER A 166 11.87 -18.90 18.78
N GLU A 167 13.19 -19.06 18.92
CA GLU A 167 13.99 -18.41 19.97
C GLU A 167 14.23 -16.92 19.69
N ALA A 168 14.33 -16.54 18.41
CA ALA A 168 14.63 -15.15 18.03
C ALA A 168 13.43 -14.19 18.09
N ILE A 169 12.24 -14.67 18.47
CA ILE A 169 11.00 -13.89 18.52
C ILE A 169 10.39 -13.97 19.91
N ASP A 170 10.07 -12.80 20.47
CA ASP A 170 9.20 -12.69 21.64
C ASP A 170 7.74 -12.95 21.21
N TRP A 171 7.25 -14.16 21.46
CA TRP A 171 5.90 -14.58 21.11
C TRP A 171 4.83 -14.11 22.10
N ARG A 172 5.21 -13.52 23.25
CA ARG A 172 4.28 -13.05 24.28
C ARG A 172 3.13 -14.06 24.52
N GLY A 173 1.88 -13.63 24.33
CA GLY A 173 0.68 -14.45 24.53
C GLY A 173 0.59 -15.73 23.68
N TYR A 174 1.38 -15.87 22.60
CA TYR A 174 1.42 -17.08 21.75
C TYR A 174 2.67 -17.95 21.99
N GLY A 175 3.35 -17.80 23.13
CA GLY A 175 4.50 -18.65 23.50
C GLY A 175 4.17 -20.14 23.49
N ASP A 176 3.02 -20.54 24.05
CA ASP A 176 2.57 -21.94 24.07
C ASP A 176 2.29 -22.50 22.66
N ALA A 177 1.75 -21.66 21.78
CA ALA A 177 1.49 -22.01 20.39
C ALA A 177 2.79 -22.23 19.60
N ALA A 178 3.79 -21.37 19.80
CA ALA A 178 5.14 -21.57 19.25
C ALA A 178 5.77 -22.85 19.79
N GLY A 179 5.67 -23.09 21.11
CA GLY A 179 6.14 -24.32 21.74
C GLY A 179 5.46 -25.58 21.20
N ALA A 180 4.15 -25.53 20.93
CA ALA A 180 3.42 -26.64 20.32
C ALA A 180 3.91 -26.94 18.91
N LEU A 181 4.18 -25.91 18.09
CA LEU A 181 4.75 -26.08 16.76
C LEU A 181 6.15 -26.72 16.81
N VAL A 182 7.00 -26.28 17.74
CA VAL A 182 8.34 -26.85 17.97
C VAL A 182 8.29 -28.31 18.42
N ARG A 183 7.25 -28.72 19.17
CA ARG A 183 7.06 -30.14 19.54
C ARG A 183 6.55 -30.99 18.37
N ALA A 184 5.75 -30.41 17.47
CA ALA A 184 5.16 -31.12 16.35
C ALA A 184 6.10 -31.31 15.14
N LEU A 185 7.19 -30.52 15.06
CA LEU A 185 8.14 -30.56 13.94
C LEU A 185 9.60 -30.61 14.43
N PRO A 186 10.52 -31.26 13.70
CA PRO A 186 11.95 -31.16 13.99
C PRO A 186 12.44 -29.70 13.92
N GLN A 187 13.27 -29.28 14.89
CA GLN A 187 13.75 -27.90 15.00
C GLN A 187 14.58 -27.41 13.81
N ASN A 188 15.20 -28.33 13.07
CA ASN A 188 16.01 -28.04 11.88
C ASN A 188 15.20 -27.93 10.58
N VAL A 189 13.87 -28.10 10.62
CA VAL A 189 13.03 -27.87 9.44
C VAL A 189 13.18 -26.42 9.00
N LEU A 190 13.55 -26.23 7.74
CA LEU A 190 13.71 -24.92 7.13
C LEU A 190 12.41 -24.48 6.48
N ALA A 191 11.91 -23.29 6.78
CA ALA A 191 10.85 -22.67 6.01
C ALA A 191 10.95 -21.14 6.03
N SER A 192 10.11 -20.48 5.25
CA SER A 192 10.07 -19.01 5.26
C SER A 192 9.62 -18.50 6.64
N PRO A 193 10.17 -17.38 7.13
CA PRO A 193 9.66 -16.71 8.34
C PRO A 193 8.16 -16.45 8.31
N VAL A 194 7.60 -16.11 7.12
CA VAL A 194 6.16 -15.89 6.96
C VAL A 194 5.36 -17.15 7.27
N PHE A 195 5.80 -18.31 6.79
CA PHE A 195 5.15 -19.59 7.09
C PHE A 195 5.10 -19.87 8.59
N TRP A 196 6.23 -19.72 9.29
CA TRP A 196 6.28 -19.95 10.73
C TRP A 196 5.36 -19.01 11.51
N ARG A 197 5.32 -17.73 11.15
CA ARG A 197 4.40 -16.75 11.74
C ARG A 197 2.92 -17.13 11.54
N LEU A 198 2.56 -17.59 10.35
CA LEU A 198 1.20 -18.02 10.05
C LEU A 198 0.82 -19.28 10.85
N CYS A 199 1.73 -20.26 10.97
CA CYS A 199 1.49 -21.47 11.76
C CYS A 199 1.28 -21.15 13.25
N VAL A 200 2.15 -20.32 13.84
CA VAL A 200 2.01 -19.91 15.25
C VAL A 200 0.69 -19.14 15.46
N GLY A 201 0.34 -18.25 14.53
CA GLY A 201 -0.95 -17.55 14.56
C GLY A 201 -2.13 -18.52 14.50
N ALA A 202 -2.09 -19.52 13.62
CA ALA A 202 -3.18 -20.50 13.48
C ALA A 202 -3.34 -21.35 14.75
N ILE A 203 -2.22 -21.80 15.34
CA ILE A 203 -2.23 -22.56 16.58
C ILE A 203 -2.73 -21.69 17.75
N GLY A 204 -2.31 -20.43 17.81
CA GLY A 204 -2.81 -19.45 18.79
C GLY A 204 -4.32 -19.20 18.72
N LEU A 205 -4.94 -19.53 17.58
CA LEU A 205 -6.40 -19.52 17.39
C LEU A 205 -7.04 -20.92 17.46
N GLY A 206 -6.34 -21.89 18.06
CA GLY A 206 -6.88 -23.22 18.36
C GLY A 206 -6.82 -24.22 17.19
N VAL A 207 -5.90 -24.06 16.24
CA VAL A 207 -5.61 -25.11 15.26
C VAL A 207 -4.60 -26.11 15.84
N PRO A 208 -4.82 -27.43 15.74
CA PRO A 208 -3.82 -28.42 16.17
C PRO A 208 -2.49 -28.28 15.43
N ALA A 209 -1.37 -28.38 16.14
CA ALA A 209 -0.03 -28.20 15.55
C ALA A 209 0.29 -29.25 14.47
N GLU A 210 -0.27 -30.45 14.60
CA GLU A 210 -0.11 -31.57 13.68
C GLU A 210 -0.68 -31.25 12.29
N GLU A 211 -1.77 -30.48 12.22
CA GLU A 211 -2.37 -30.03 10.96
C GLU A 211 -1.39 -29.14 10.20
N LEU A 212 -0.75 -28.18 10.88
CA LEU A 212 0.25 -27.29 10.29
C LEU A 212 1.56 -28.01 9.98
N ALA A 213 1.93 -29.00 10.80
CA ALA A 213 3.09 -29.84 10.56
C ALA A 213 2.94 -30.65 9.24
N SER A 214 1.74 -31.16 8.96
CA SER A 214 1.47 -31.96 7.76
C SER A 214 1.65 -31.20 6.44
N ILE A 215 1.49 -29.86 6.47
CA ILE A 215 1.67 -29.00 5.29
C ILE A 215 3.08 -28.41 5.18
N ALA A 216 3.93 -28.59 6.21
CA ALA A 216 5.30 -28.12 6.21
C ALA A 216 6.09 -28.79 5.08
N GLY A 217 6.85 -28.02 4.31
CA GLY A 217 7.65 -28.52 3.18
C GLY A 217 6.87 -28.70 1.87
N THR A 218 5.55 -28.49 1.86
CA THR A 218 4.78 -28.50 0.60
C THR A 218 5.01 -27.20 -0.20
N PRO A 219 4.90 -27.23 -1.55
CA PRO A 219 5.04 -26.01 -2.37
C PRO A 219 3.99 -24.93 -2.04
N SER A 220 2.83 -25.31 -1.50
CA SER A 220 1.74 -24.41 -1.14
C SER A 220 1.68 -24.07 0.35
N ALA A 221 2.70 -24.43 1.15
CA ALA A 221 2.66 -24.33 2.61
C ALA A 221 2.18 -22.97 3.14
N ILE A 222 2.69 -21.85 2.59
CA ILE A 222 2.28 -20.49 2.97
C ILE A 222 0.79 -20.25 2.66
N ARG A 223 0.33 -20.67 1.47
CA ARG A 223 -1.06 -20.50 1.06
C ARG A 223 -1.98 -21.32 1.97
N SER A 224 -1.64 -22.58 2.21
CA SER A 224 -2.42 -23.48 3.07
C SER A 224 -2.50 -22.96 4.51
N ALA A 225 -1.37 -22.59 5.12
CA ALA A 225 -1.34 -22.02 6.47
C ALA A 225 -2.16 -20.72 6.56
N ASN A 226 -2.05 -19.86 5.54
CA ASN A 226 -2.85 -18.63 5.47
C ASN A 226 -4.35 -18.92 5.37
N THR A 227 -4.77 -19.88 4.54
CA THR A 227 -6.19 -20.26 4.41
C THR A 227 -6.75 -20.79 5.73
N ILE A 228 -5.98 -21.62 6.44
CA ILE A 228 -6.35 -22.15 7.76
C ILE A 228 -6.50 -20.99 8.77
N LEU A 229 -5.51 -20.09 8.82
CA LEU A 229 -5.54 -18.93 9.72
C LEU A 229 -6.73 -18.00 9.43
N ILE A 230 -6.97 -17.68 8.15
CA ILE A 230 -8.09 -16.82 7.74
C ILE A 230 -9.43 -17.40 8.20
N ARG A 231 -9.63 -18.72 8.07
CA ARG A 231 -10.86 -19.36 8.53
C ARG A 231 -11.06 -19.15 10.03
N ARG A 232 -10.01 -19.34 10.83
CA ARG A 232 -10.08 -19.08 12.28
C ARG A 232 -10.33 -17.61 12.63
N ILE A 233 -9.76 -16.68 11.86
CA ILE A 233 -10.05 -15.25 12.01
C ILE A 233 -11.54 -15.00 11.74
N GLN A 234 -12.10 -15.58 10.68
CA GLN A 234 -13.52 -15.43 10.31
C GLN A 234 -14.46 -16.06 11.35
N ASP A 235 -14.06 -17.15 11.99
CA ASP A 235 -14.83 -17.81 13.07
C ASP A 235 -14.93 -16.94 14.34
N SER A 236 -14.11 -15.89 14.48
CA SER A 236 -14.09 -14.98 15.63
C SER A 236 -14.36 -13.52 15.22
N PRO A 237 -15.59 -13.02 15.38
CA PRO A 237 -15.97 -11.66 14.96
C PRO A 237 -15.09 -10.55 15.55
N THR A 238 -14.67 -10.69 16.82
CA THR A 238 -13.77 -9.75 17.50
C THR A 238 -12.41 -9.69 16.80
N ILE A 239 -11.84 -10.85 16.46
CA ILE A 239 -10.54 -10.94 15.80
C ILE A 239 -10.64 -10.45 14.36
N ALA A 240 -11.67 -10.89 13.61
CA ALA A 240 -11.93 -10.40 12.26
C ALA A 240 -12.01 -8.88 12.22
N THR A 241 -12.78 -8.28 13.15
CA THR A 241 -12.92 -6.82 13.27
C THR A 241 -11.58 -6.15 13.50
N ALA A 242 -10.78 -6.63 14.45
CA ALA A 242 -9.47 -6.05 14.74
C ALA A 242 -8.51 -6.18 13.54
N VAL A 243 -8.49 -7.32 12.85
CA VAL A 243 -7.67 -7.52 11.65
C VAL A 243 -8.10 -6.58 10.53
N ILE A 244 -9.40 -6.43 10.27
CA ILE A 244 -9.90 -5.49 9.24
C ILE A 244 -9.50 -4.06 9.57
N ARG A 245 -9.63 -3.64 10.85
CA ARG A 245 -9.21 -2.31 11.30
C ARG A 245 -7.70 -2.10 11.18
N PHE A 246 -6.91 -3.10 11.55
CA PHE A 246 -5.45 -3.06 11.44
C PHE A 246 -4.99 -2.90 9.99
N LEU A 247 -5.66 -3.59 9.06
CA LEU A 247 -5.38 -3.51 7.64
C LEU A 247 -5.71 -2.16 7.02
N GLN A 248 -6.49 -1.28 7.68
CA GLN A 248 -6.69 0.07 7.17
C GLN A 248 -5.37 0.86 7.12
N ALA A 249 -4.40 0.57 7.98
CA ALA A 249 -3.07 1.14 7.86
C ALA A 249 -2.35 0.58 6.62
N ARG A 250 -2.15 1.40 5.59
CA ARG A 250 -1.45 1.00 4.35
C ARG A 250 0.08 0.96 4.52
N ARG A 251 0.60 1.69 5.51
CA ARG A 251 2.02 1.77 5.87
C ARG A 251 2.32 1.07 7.19
N PRO A 252 3.61 0.81 7.48
CA PRO A 252 4.00 0.23 8.75
C PRO A 252 3.61 1.16 9.90
N VAL A 253 3.02 0.60 10.97
CA VAL A 253 2.52 1.39 12.11
C VAL A 253 3.24 1.04 13.40
N PRO A 254 3.54 2.01 14.27
CA PRO A 254 4.08 1.73 15.59
C PRO A 254 3.14 0.89 16.45
N LEU A 255 3.69 0.07 17.34
CA LEU A 255 2.91 -0.76 18.26
C LEU A 255 1.82 0.01 19.04
N PRO A 256 2.09 1.21 19.62
CA PRO A 256 1.06 1.96 20.34
C PRO A 256 -0.13 2.38 19.46
N LEU A 257 0.11 2.65 18.18
CA LEU A 257 -0.96 3.01 17.24
C LEU A 257 -1.78 1.78 16.88
N SER A 258 -1.12 0.63 16.65
CA SER A 258 -1.80 -0.65 16.38
C SER A 258 -2.84 -0.98 17.44
N ALA A 259 -2.46 -0.88 18.73
CA ALA A 259 -3.38 -1.13 19.85
C ALA A 259 -4.57 -0.17 19.88
N GLN A 260 -4.39 1.08 19.43
CA GLN A 260 -5.47 2.08 19.40
C GLN A 260 -6.45 1.88 18.23
N VAL A 261 -5.97 1.45 17.07
CA VAL A 261 -6.80 1.31 15.86
C VAL A 261 -7.43 -0.08 15.77
N ALA A 262 -6.76 -1.10 16.28
CA ALA A 262 -7.16 -2.50 16.23
C ALA A 262 -7.04 -3.15 17.60
N PRO A 263 -7.86 -2.71 18.58
CA PRO A 263 -7.82 -3.27 19.92
C PRO A 263 -8.17 -4.75 19.89
N LEU A 264 -7.35 -5.56 20.56
CA LEU A 264 -7.57 -6.98 20.83
C LEU A 264 -7.37 -7.24 22.33
N PRO A 265 -7.94 -8.33 22.85
CA PRO A 265 -7.49 -8.89 24.12
C PRO A 265 -5.97 -9.13 24.11
N GLU A 266 -5.31 -8.95 25.26
CA GLU A 266 -3.85 -9.00 25.40
C GLU A 266 -3.29 -10.34 24.88
N GLU A 267 -4.01 -11.43 25.13
CA GLU A 267 -3.66 -12.78 24.67
C GLU A 267 -3.59 -12.92 23.14
N HIS A 268 -4.15 -11.96 22.38
CA HIS A 268 -4.19 -11.97 20.92
C HIS A 268 -3.39 -10.86 20.26
N GLU A 269 -2.70 -9.99 21.02
CA GLU A 269 -1.85 -8.94 20.42
C GLU A 269 -0.74 -9.51 19.52
N THR A 270 -0.20 -10.68 19.87
CA THR A 270 0.82 -11.38 19.07
C THR A 270 0.32 -11.72 17.67
N LEU A 271 -0.99 -11.92 17.48
CA LEU A 271 -1.57 -12.17 16.16
C LEU A 271 -1.28 -11.02 15.20
N LEU A 272 -1.52 -9.78 15.61
CA LEU A 272 -1.30 -8.61 14.75
C LEU A 272 0.18 -8.26 14.64
N THR A 273 0.93 -8.39 15.73
CA THR A 273 2.30 -7.84 15.83
C THR A 273 3.37 -8.80 15.32
N GLN A 274 3.19 -10.12 15.48
CA GLN A 274 4.17 -11.12 15.11
C GLN A 274 3.66 -12.20 14.15
N CYS A 275 2.35 -12.45 14.05
CA CYS A 275 1.85 -13.49 13.15
C CYS A 275 1.48 -12.92 11.78
N LEU A 276 0.60 -11.92 11.76
CA LEU A 276 0.23 -11.19 10.53
C LEU A 276 1.24 -10.08 10.21
N GLY A 277 1.70 -9.40 11.27
CA GLY A 277 2.72 -8.37 11.20
C GLY A 277 4.12 -8.86 11.58
N TYR A 278 5.10 -7.98 11.41
CA TYR A 278 6.47 -8.17 11.90
C TYR A 278 7.23 -6.85 12.02
N GLY A 279 8.18 -6.80 12.96
CA GLY A 279 9.06 -5.65 13.16
C GLY A 279 8.45 -4.53 14.00
N ASP A 280 9.25 -3.49 14.23
CA ASP A 280 8.82 -2.24 14.85
C ASP A 280 9.44 -1.08 14.05
N PRO A 281 8.63 -0.31 13.28
CA PRO A 281 7.17 -0.38 13.17
C PRO A 281 6.66 -1.70 12.55
N ILE A 282 5.40 -2.04 12.81
CA ILE A 282 4.78 -3.31 12.40
C ILE A 282 4.46 -3.29 10.90
N HIS A 283 5.06 -4.21 10.15
CA HIS A 283 4.84 -4.40 8.72
C HIS A 283 3.93 -5.59 8.45
N VAL A 284 3.00 -5.44 7.50
CA VAL A 284 2.28 -6.59 6.89
C VAL A 284 2.81 -6.80 5.49
N SER A 285 3.14 -8.05 5.12
CA SER A 285 3.57 -8.34 3.75
C SER A 285 2.45 -8.05 2.75
N SER A 286 2.77 -7.51 1.58
CA SER A 286 1.76 -7.15 0.57
C SER A 286 0.92 -8.36 0.12
N LEU A 287 1.54 -9.54 0.05
CA LEU A 287 0.86 -10.78 -0.30
C LEU A 287 -0.20 -11.16 0.75
N LEU A 288 0.20 -11.18 2.03
CA LEU A 288 -0.70 -11.51 3.13
C LEU A 288 -1.83 -10.48 3.25
N ARG A 289 -1.50 -9.19 3.13
CA ARG A 289 -2.47 -8.10 3.08
C ARG A 289 -3.54 -8.35 2.01
N SER A 290 -3.13 -8.62 0.76
CA SER A 290 -4.07 -8.88 -0.33
C SER A 290 -4.94 -10.11 -0.11
N TRP A 291 -4.44 -11.14 0.57
CA TRP A 291 -5.26 -12.30 0.92
C TRP A 291 -6.27 -11.99 2.03
N LEU A 292 -5.86 -11.28 3.08
CA LEU A 292 -6.74 -10.90 4.17
C LEU A 292 -7.82 -9.92 3.70
N GLU A 293 -7.47 -8.88 2.95
CA GLU A 293 -8.43 -7.91 2.40
C GLU A 293 -9.47 -8.57 1.50
N ARG A 294 -9.07 -9.58 0.72
CA ARG A 294 -9.99 -10.36 -0.11
C ARG A 294 -10.93 -11.24 0.71
N ALA A 295 -10.41 -11.89 1.75
CA ALA A 295 -11.18 -12.84 2.54
C ALA A 295 -12.10 -12.17 3.58
N LEU A 296 -11.67 -11.03 4.11
CA LEU A 296 -12.38 -10.29 5.16
C LEU A 296 -13.13 -9.05 4.60
N GLY A 297 -12.91 -8.73 3.32
CA GLY A 297 -13.55 -7.60 2.66
C GLY A 297 -15.07 -7.69 2.69
N GLY A 298 -15.73 -6.60 3.07
CA GLY A 298 -17.18 -6.51 3.17
C GLY A 298 -17.79 -7.09 4.45
N MET A 299 -16.97 -7.61 5.38
CA MET A 299 -17.47 -8.07 6.68
C MET A 299 -17.81 -6.92 7.65
N LEU A 300 -17.25 -5.72 7.43
CA LEU A 300 -17.60 -4.51 8.17
C LEU A 300 -18.19 -3.47 7.24
N ASP A 301 -19.15 -2.71 7.75
CA ASP A 301 -19.66 -1.53 7.07
C ASP A 301 -18.55 -0.47 7.01
N PRO A 302 -18.28 0.17 5.85
CA PRO A 302 -17.32 1.26 5.77
C PRO A 302 -17.54 2.39 6.81
N LEU A 303 -18.78 2.61 7.26
CA LEU A 303 -19.10 3.55 8.33
C LEU A 303 -18.45 3.17 9.67
N GLU A 304 -18.33 1.87 9.97
CA GLU A 304 -17.69 1.37 11.20
C GLU A 304 -16.17 1.60 11.21
N LEU A 305 -15.57 1.86 10.05
CA LEU A 305 -14.14 2.12 9.88
C LEU A 305 -13.78 3.61 10.02
N GLN A 306 -14.75 4.52 9.96
CA GLN A 306 -14.49 5.97 10.03
C GLN A 306 -13.68 6.39 11.28
N PRO A 307 -13.94 5.88 12.49
CA PRO A 307 -13.13 6.22 13.66
C PRO A 307 -11.67 5.75 13.55
N VAL A 308 -11.43 4.63 12.85
CA VAL A 308 -10.09 4.10 12.60
C VAL A 308 -9.34 5.00 11.62
N HIS A 309 -9.98 5.37 10.51
CA HIS A 309 -9.42 6.34 9.58
C HIS A 309 -9.11 7.67 10.28
N MET A 310 -10.00 8.17 11.16
CA MET A 310 -9.72 9.38 11.92
C MET A 310 -8.45 9.26 12.79
N LYS A 311 -8.28 8.16 13.52
CA LYS A 311 -7.07 7.93 14.34
C LYS A 311 -5.80 7.84 13.48
N LEU A 312 -5.86 7.17 12.33
CA LEU A 312 -4.74 7.09 11.41
C LEU A 312 -4.40 8.46 10.81
N ALA A 313 -5.41 9.25 10.41
CA ALA A 313 -5.20 10.63 9.95
C ALA A 313 -4.51 11.48 11.02
N GLN A 314 -4.96 11.40 12.28
CA GLN A 314 -4.34 12.11 13.40
C GLN A 314 -2.88 11.71 13.61
N HIS A 315 -2.57 10.42 13.47
CA HIS A 315 -1.19 9.93 13.54
C HIS A 315 -0.33 10.52 12.42
N TYR A 316 -0.74 10.41 11.16
CA TYR A 316 0.09 10.91 10.06
C TYR A 316 0.22 12.43 10.08
N ARG A 317 -0.79 13.15 10.60
CA ARG A 317 -0.70 14.59 10.83
C ARG A 317 0.45 14.98 11.76
N THR A 318 0.82 14.15 12.74
CA THR A 318 1.99 14.45 13.58
C THR A 318 3.32 14.27 12.86
N MET A 319 3.32 13.55 11.74
CA MET A 319 4.51 13.27 10.93
C MET A 319 4.71 14.27 9.79
N ASP A 320 3.63 14.78 9.18
CA ASP A 320 3.72 15.73 8.07
C ASP A 320 3.44 17.19 8.50
N GLY A 321 2.42 17.42 9.34
CA GLY A 321 2.03 18.72 9.86
C GLY A 321 1.52 19.76 8.84
N ALA A 322 1.42 19.45 7.55
CA ALA A 322 1.21 20.41 6.47
C ALA A 322 -0.19 20.34 5.85
N ALA A 323 -0.79 21.48 5.53
CA ALA A 323 -2.03 21.53 4.72
C ALA A 323 -1.74 21.55 3.22
N ASP A 324 -0.50 21.84 2.82
CA ASP A 324 -0.10 22.04 1.44
C ASP A 324 1.14 21.19 1.13
N PRO A 325 1.06 20.23 0.19
CA PRO A 325 2.18 19.35 -0.11
C PRO A 325 3.38 20.11 -0.70
N ARG A 326 3.21 21.33 -1.21
CA ARG A 326 4.32 22.18 -1.68
C ARG A 326 5.29 22.55 -0.56
N GLN A 327 4.80 22.54 0.69
CA GLN A 327 5.57 22.84 1.90
C GLN A 327 6.29 21.60 2.45
N VAL A 328 5.99 20.42 1.92
CA VAL A 328 6.50 19.14 2.43
C VAL A 328 7.77 18.75 1.67
N SER A 329 8.91 18.87 2.35
CA SER A 329 10.20 18.38 1.85
C SER A 329 10.47 16.97 2.32
N ALA A 330 11.07 16.16 1.45
CA ALA A 330 11.42 14.76 1.65
C ALA A 330 10.24 13.78 1.59
N TRP A 331 10.56 12.56 1.17
CA TRP A 331 9.58 11.53 0.83
C TRP A 331 8.84 10.98 2.05
N ARG A 332 9.45 10.94 3.24
CA ARG A 332 8.79 10.41 4.45
C ARG A 332 7.64 11.31 4.93
N PRO A 333 7.85 12.63 5.17
CA PRO A 333 6.73 13.54 5.45
C PRO A 333 5.70 13.59 4.32
N MET A 334 6.12 13.53 3.05
CA MET A 334 5.18 13.49 1.92
C MET A 334 4.33 12.22 1.91
N SER A 335 4.94 11.07 2.20
CA SER A 335 4.20 9.81 2.36
C SER A 335 3.19 9.92 3.49
N ALA A 336 3.56 10.54 4.63
CA ALA A 336 2.63 10.77 5.72
C ALA A 336 1.49 11.73 5.30
N TRP A 337 1.77 12.80 4.57
CA TRP A 337 0.74 13.71 4.06
C TRP A 337 -0.27 12.98 3.15
N LEU A 338 0.22 12.10 2.26
CA LEU A 338 -0.64 11.27 1.40
C LEU A 338 -1.51 10.31 2.22
N GLU A 339 -0.95 9.61 3.20
CA GLU A 339 -1.74 8.74 4.08
C GLU A 339 -2.75 9.53 4.92
N LYS A 340 -2.36 10.68 5.47
CA LYS A 340 -3.30 11.58 6.17
C LYS A 340 -4.46 11.94 5.26
N LEU A 341 -4.19 12.39 4.03
CA LEU A 341 -5.23 12.82 3.10
C LEU A 341 -6.19 11.68 2.76
N HIS A 342 -5.67 10.48 2.49
CA HIS A 342 -6.47 9.27 2.29
C HIS A 342 -7.32 8.96 3.53
N HIS A 343 -6.73 8.94 4.72
CA HIS A 343 -7.50 8.65 5.92
C HIS A 343 -8.56 9.73 6.22
N LEU A 344 -8.28 11.01 5.98
CA LEU A 344 -9.29 12.08 6.07
C LEU A 344 -10.42 11.92 5.06
N ALA A 345 -10.14 11.38 3.87
CA ALA A 345 -11.14 11.10 2.84
C ALA A 345 -12.16 10.03 3.28
N HIS A 346 -11.74 9.10 4.14
CA HIS A 346 -12.54 7.97 4.63
C HIS A 346 -13.00 8.12 6.09
N ALA A 347 -12.68 9.22 6.77
CA ALA A 347 -13.02 9.46 8.19
C ALA A 347 -14.41 10.09 8.40
N GLY A 348 -15.28 10.04 7.38
CA GLY A 348 -16.65 10.54 7.46
C GLY A 348 -16.77 12.05 7.75
N PRO A 349 -17.89 12.48 8.35
CA PRO A 349 -18.15 13.89 8.66
C PRO A 349 -17.11 14.53 9.58
N GLN A 350 -16.51 13.76 10.48
CA GLN A 350 -15.49 14.28 11.39
C GLN A 350 -14.19 14.69 10.66
N GLY A 351 -13.80 13.93 9.63
CA GLY A 351 -12.61 14.23 8.82
C GLY A 351 -12.83 15.30 7.75
N ALA A 352 -14.09 15.55 7.38
CA ALA A 352 -14.45 16.44 6.29
C ALA A 352 -13.84 17.84 6.40
N PRO A 353 -13.96 18.57 7.54
CA PRO A 353 -13.44 19.94 7.61
C PRO A 353 -11.92 20.02 7.47
N GLU A 354 -11.18 19.02 7.94
CA GLU A 354 -9.73 18.99 7.79
C GLU A 354 -9.31 18.61 6.36
N TRP A 355 -10.04 17.69 5.72
CA TRP A 355 -9.82 17.33 4.33
C TRP A 355 -10.02 18.54 3.40
N GLU A 356 -11.08 19.32 3.64
CA GLU A 356 -11.43 20.49 2.83
C GLU A 356 -10.38 21.60 2.88
N ARG A 357 -9.62 21.70 3.98
CA ARG A 357 -8.52 22.64 4.16
C ARG A 357 -7.24 22.24 3.43
N GLN A 358 -7.15 21.00 2.93
CA GLN A 358 -5.94 20.55 2.23
C GLN A 358 -5.86 21.18 0.84
N ASN A 359 -4.67 21.66 0.47
CA ASN A 359 -4.40 22.05 -0.91
C ASN A 359 -4.09 20.82 -1.76
N ILE A 360 -5.13 20.23 -2.35
CA ILE A 360 -5.02 19.02 -3.15
C ILE A 360 -4.62 19.38 -4.60
N PRO A 361 -3.47 18.89 -5.10
CA PRO A 361 -2.99 19.19 -6.45
C PRO A 361 -3.24 18.07 -7.48
N ARG A 362 -3.80 16.93 -7.06
CA ARG A 362 -4.04 15.75 -7.90
C ARG A 362 -5.51 15.32 -7.83
N ARG A 363 -6.11 15.01 -8.99
CA ARG A 363 -7.52 14.62 -9.12
C ARG A 363 -7.85 13.30 -8.45
N GLU A 364 -6.90 12.38 -8.44
CA GLU A 364 -7.03 11.03 -7.85
C GLU A 364 -7.36 11.10 -6.35
N CYS A 365 -6.89 12.15 -5.65
CA CYS A 365 -7.24 12.39 -4.25
C CYS A 365 -8.70 12.84 -4.05
N TYR A 366 -9.30 13.53 -5.04
CA TYR A 366 -10.74 13.83 -5.06
C TYR A 366 -11.54 12.57 -5.35
N TRP A 367 -11.07 11.74 -6.30
CA TRP A 367 -11.70 10.46 -6.63
C TRP A 367 -11.79 9.56 -5.40
N ASP A 368 -10.72 9.46 -4.61
CA ASP A 368 -10.69 8.65 -3.38
C ASP A 368 -11.82 9.03 -2.41
N ARG A 369 -11.94 10.33 -2.08
CA ARG A 369 -13.02 10.82 -1.21
C ARG A 369 -14.40 10.62 -1.82
N ALA A 370 -14.59 11.03 -3.07
CA ALA A 370 -15.91 11.00 -3.70
C ALA A 370 -16.39 9.55 -3.89
N ARG A 371 -15.49 8.62 -4.23
CA ARG A 371 -15.79 7.18 -4.32
C ARG A 371 -16.15 6.61 -2.96
N HIS A 372 -15.45 6.98 -1.89
CA HIS A 372 -15.84 6.57 -0.53
C HIS A 372 -17.26 7.04 -0.19
N LEU A 373 -17.54 8.34 -0.37
CA LEU A 373 -18.87 8.94 -0.11
C LEU A 373 -19.98 8.25 -0.90
N SER A 374 -19.74 8.00 -2.19
CA SER A 374 -20.70 7.28 -3.05
C SER A 374 -20.97 5.85 -2.56
N ARG A 375 -19.95 5.13 -2.09
CA ARG A 375 -20.10 3.77 -1.54
C ARG A 375 -20.92 3.73 -0.26
N VAL A 376 -20.83 4.77 0.58
CA VAL A 376 -21.67 4.92 1.77
C VAL A 376 -22.98 5.65 1.49
N ARG A 377 -23.34 5.81 0.21
CA ARG A 377 -24.60 6.43 -0.28
C ARG A 377 -24.78 7.90 0.09
N ALA A 378 -23.69 8.60 0.42
CA ALA A 378 -23.65 10.05 0.58
C ALA A 378 -23.50 10.71 -0.80
N TYR A 379 -24.50 10.51 -1.67
CA TYR A 379 -24.41 10.86 -3.09
C TYR A 379 -24.30 12.36 -3.33
N THR A 380 -25.05 13.17 -2.59
CA THR A 380 -24.99 14.64 -2.70
C THR A 380 -23.59 15.17 -2.36
N GLU A 381 -23.00 14.65 -1.29
CA GLU A 381 -21.64 15.00 -0.87
C GLU A 381 -20.59 14.50 -1.86
N ALA A 382 -20.77 13.29 -2.41
CA ALA A 382 -19.90 12.76 -3.47
C ALA A 382 -19.95 13.64 -4.72
N ALA A 383 -21.14 14.05 -5.16
CA ALA A 383 -21.31 14.95 -6.31
C ALA A 383 -20.61 16.30 -6.07
N ALA A 384 -20.72 16.87 -4.87
CA ALA A 384 -20.02 18.12 -4.52
C ALA A 384 -18.49 17.98 -4.56
N VAL A 385 -17.93 16.84 -4.14
CA VAL A 385 -16.48 16.58 -4.25
C VAL A 385 -16.05 16.47 -5.72
N TYR A 386 -16.83 15.79 -6.57
CA TYR A 386 -16.54 15.74 -8.01
C TYR A 386 -16.67 17.11 -8.68
N ALA A 387 -17.66 17.93 -8.32
CA ALA A 387 -17.78 19.30 -8.83
C ALA A 387 -16.51 20.11 -8.52
N ARG A 388 -16.01 20.05 -7.28
CA ARG A 388 -14.73 20.69 -6.89
C ARG A 388 -13.51 20.12 -7.62
N CYS A 389 -13.55 18.85 -8.00
CA CYS A 389 -12.52 18.26 -8.85
C CYS A 389 -12.55 18.91 -10.24
N LEU A 390 -13.74 19.01 -10.85
CA LEU A 390 -13.96 19.59 -12.18
C LEU A 390 -13.65 21.09 -12.25
N GLU A 391 -13.85 21.84 -11.16
CA GLU A 391 -13.39 23.24 -11.07
C GLU A 391 -11.86 23.36 -11.25
N LYS A 392 -11.10 22.36 -10.82
CA LYS A 392 -9.63 22.34 -10.92
C LYS A 392 -9.10 21.58 -12.13
N PHE A 393 -9.84 20.56 -12.57
CA PHE A 393 -9.50 19.64 -13.66
C PHE A 393 -10.71 19.49 -14.59
N PRO A 394 -11.02 20.50 -15.43
CA PRO A 394 -12.25 20.52 -16.23
C PRO A 394 -12.35 19.40 -17.27
N ASP A 395 -11.20 18.83 -17.65
CA ASP A 395 -11.01 17.76 -18.62
C ASP A 395 -11.03 16.35 -18.00
N ASP A 396 -11.34 16.23 -16.71
CA ASP A 396 -11.37 14.95 -16.01
C ASP A 396 -12.64 14.15 -16.33
N ASP A 397 -12.53 13.28 -17.33
CA ASP A 397 -13.58 12.38 -17.79
C ASP A 397 -14.16 11.47 -16.68
N TYR A 398 -13.32 11.00 -15.75
CA TYR A 398 -13.76 10.18 -14.61
C TYR A 398 -14.62 10.99 -13.66
N ALA A 399 -14.17 12.20 -13.32
CA ALA A 399 -14.95 13.10 -12.48
C ALA A 399 -16.25 13.55 -13.16
N GLN A 400 -16.26 13.77 -14.48
CA GLN A 400 -17.49 14.09 -15.23
C GLN A 400 -18.52 12.95 -15.11
N HIS A 401 -18.11 11.71 -15.42
CA HIS A 401 -18.99 10.55 -15.37
C HIS A 401 -19.55 10.33 -13.95
N TYR A 402 -18.68 10.32 -12.94
CA TYR A 402 -19.12 10.03 -11.58
C TYR A 402 -19.80 11.22 -10.90
N HIS A 403 -19.59 12.46 -11.34
CA HIS A 403 -20.44 13.57 -10.95
C HIS A 403 -21.88 13.32 -11.40
N ALA A 404 -22.08 13.01 -12.70
CA ALA A 404 -23.39 12.71 -13.27
C ALA A 404 -24.08 11.54 -12.56
N TYR A 405 -23.34 10.45 -12.31
CA TYR A 405 -23.84 9.30 -11.55
C TYR A 405 -24.36 9.68 -10.17
N ASN A 406 -23.61 10.48 -9.42
CA ASN A 406 -24.02 10.85 -8.07
C ASN A 406 -25.18 11.87 -8.07
N LEU A 407 -25.24 12.77 -9.07
CA LEU A 407 -26.40 13.64 -9.26
C LEU A 407 -27.68 12.82 -9.52
N ASP A 408 -27.62 11.87 -10.45
CA ASP A 408 -28.72 10.94 -10.74
C ASP A 408 -29.17 10.18 -9.49
N LYS A 409 -28.22 9.57 -8.76
CA LYS A 409 -28.55 8.82 -7.52
C LYS A 409 -29.11 9.68 -6.39
N SER A 410 -28.76 10.96 -6.35
CA SER A 410 -29.27 11.89 -5.34
C SER A 410 -30.67 12.45 -5.66
N ASN A 411 -31.17 12.28 -6.90
CA ASN A 411 -32.41 12.89 -7.39
C ASN A 411 -32.50 14.41 -7.12
N SER A 412 -31.35 15.11 -7.10
CA SER A 412 -31.28 16.52 -6.69
C SER A 412 -31.24 17.52 -7.84
N GLU A 413 -31.04 17.05 -9.08
CA GLU A 413 -30.79 17.88 -10.26
C GLU A 413 -31.67 17.46 -11.45
N SER A 414 -31.75 18.32 -12.48
CA SER A 414 -32.52 18.01 -13.69
C SER A 414 -31.85 16.91 -14.51
N THR A 415 -32.67 16.07 -15.16
CA THR A 415 -32.21 15.02 -16.07
C THR A 415 -31.29 15.56 -17.18
N ASP A 416 -31.56 16.76 -17.69
CA ASP A 416 -30.75 17.39 -18.73
C ASP A 416 -29.32 17.69 -18.25
N ASN A 417 -29.16 18.16 -17.00
CA ASN A 417 -27.85 18.42 -16.41
C ASN A 417 -27.04 17.12 -16.24
N VAL A 418 -27.70 16.05 -15.78
CA VAL A 418 -27.09 14.71 -15.67
C VAL A 418 -26.62 14.21 -17.05
N ILE A 419 -27.46 14.33 -18.08
CA ILE A 419 -27.13 13.90 -19.45
C ILE A 419 -25.93 14.68 -20.01
N ASP A 420 -25.87 15.99 -19.79
CA ASP A 420 -24.78 16.84 -20.25
C ASP A 420 -23.42 16.41 -19.67
N HIS A 421 -23.37 16.06 -18.38
CA HIS A 421 -22.14 15.56 -17.76
C HIS A 421 -21.69 14.20 -18.31
N TYR A 422 -22.61 13.26 -18.54
CA TYR A 422 -22.26 12.00 -19.20
C TYR A 422 -21.75 12.24 -20.63
N ALA A 423 -22.41 13.11 -21.40
CA ALA A 423 -21.97 13.44 -22.76
C ALA A 423 -20.56 14.04 -22.79
N LYS A 424 -20.21 14.90 -21.82
CA LYS A 424 -18.85 15.45 -21.66
C LYS A 424 -17.81 14.37 -21.36
N ALA A 425 -18.13 13.39 -20.50
CA ALA A 425 -17.23 12.28 -20.21
C ALA A 425 -16.94 11.44 -21.47
N VAL A 426 -18.00 11.07 -22.21
CA VAL A 426 -17.89 10.33 -23.48
C VAL A 426 -17.10 11.11 -24.53
N ALA A 427 -17.36 12.42 -24.66
CA ALA A 427 -16.63 13.26 -25.61
C ALA A 427 -15.14 13.39 -25.26
N SER A 428 -14.79 13.37 -23.97
CA SER A 428 -13.40 13.53 -23.51
C SER A 428 -12.57 12.24 -23.65
N ALA A 429 -13.22 11.08 -23.56
CA ALA A 429 -12.57 9.77 -23.64
C ALA A 429 -13.48 8.76 -24.37
N PRO A 430 -13.67 8.92 -25.71
CA PRO A 430 -14.61 8.11 -26.50
C PRO A 430 -14.19 6.64 -26.64
N GLU A 431 -12.92 6.32 -26.37
CA GLU A 431 -12.39 4.96 -26.40
C GLU A 431 -12.72 4.15 -25.13
N ASN A 432 -13.21 4.81 -24.08
CA ASN A 432 -13.45 4.14 -22.81
C ASN A 432 -14.81 3.43 -22.81
N PRO A 433 -14.85 2.09 -22.70
CA PRO A 433 -16.11 1.35 -22.81
C PRO A 433 -17.02 1.46 -21.58
N TRP A 434 -16.58 2.13 -20.50
CA TRP A 434 -17.33 2.21 -19.24
C TRP A 434 -18.35 3.35 -19.19
N TRP A 435 -18.29 4.33 -20.09
CA TRP A 435 -19.26 5.43 -20.17
C TRP A 435 -19.78 5.67 -21.57
#